data_AF-A0A7S3HMK0-F1
#
_entry.id   AF-A0A7S3HMK0-F1
#
_cell.length_a   1.000
_cell.length_b   1.000
_cell.length_c   1.000
_cell.angle_alpha   90.00
_cell.angle_beta   90.00
_cell.angle_gamma   90.00
#
_symmetry.space_group_name_H-M   'P 1'
#
loop_
_entity.id
_entity.type
_entity.pdbx_description
1 polymer ?
#
loop_
_entity_poly.entity_id
_entity_poly.type
_entity_poly.pdbx_seq_one_letter_code
_entity_poly.pdbx_strand_id
1 'polypeptide(L)'
;SGMAMTFATLTQPKSEELGKPGTENLARTWRQLLEAGGVNCQVYSIDPGKILFTTSGPGDVSRIKEFIMSQDDVDWFEYNQQRFFPDGRNAPLMDNEERKVRELELGWREPAAPEPKGKKKAPEKKKGKKRRQGKEGEL
;
A
#
# COMPACT_ATOMS: atom_id res chain seq x y z
N SER A 1 -17.11 10.34 5.94
CA SER A 1 -16.30 9.41 5.13
C SER A 1 -14.89 9.95 5.01
N GLY A 2 -13.88 9.11 5.29
CA GLY A 2 -12.47 9.49 5.13
C GLY A 2 -11.96 9.18 3.74
N MET A 3 -10.82 9.76 3.37
CA MET A 3 -10.12 9.41 2.14
C MET A 3 -9.61 7.96 2.23
N ALA A 4 -9.91 7.15 1.24
CA ALA A 4 -9.40 5.79 1.08
C ALA A 4 -8.19 5.79 0.14
N MET A 5 -7.20 4.97 0.47
CA MET A 5 -6.03 4.70 -0.38
C MET A 5 -6.04 3.23 -0.79
N THR A 6 -5.84 2.97 -2.06
CA THR A 6 -5.79 1.61 -2.62
C THR A 6 -4.64 1.52 -3.62
N PHE A 7 -4.10 0.31 -3.80
CA PHE A 7 -2.99 0.08 -4.72
C PHE A 7 -3.35 -0.97 -5.76
N ALA A 8 -2.91 -0.77 -6.99
CA ALA A 8 -2.81 -1.82 -7.99
C ALA A 8 -1.32 -2.14 -8.20
N THR A 9 -1.00 -3.43 -8.28
CA THR A 9 0.31 -3.91 -8.69
C THR A 9 0.18 -4.70 -9.97
N LEU A 10 0.93 -4.31 -10.98
CA LEU A 10 0.99 -4.98 -12.28
C LEU A 10 1.79 -6.28 -12.19
N THR A 11 1.58 -7.17 -13.15
CA THR A 11 2.44 -8.34 -13.33
C THR A 11 3.90 -7.91 -13.53
N GLN A 12 4.86 -8.70 -13.04
CA GLN A 12 6.27 -8.35 -13.17
C GLN A 12 6.70 -8.12 -14.64
N PRO A 13 6.30 -8.97 -15.62
CA PRO A 13 6.61 -8.70 -17.02
C PRO A 13 6.08 -7.35 -17.50
N LYS A 14 4.86 -6.97 -17.10
CA LYS A 14 4.29 -5.68 -17.49
C LYS A 14 5.02 -4.50 -16.82
N SER A 15 5.39 -4.65 -15.56
CA SER A 15 6.19 -3.66 -14.85
C SER A 15 7.51 -3.38 -15.58
N GLU A 16 8.20 -4.42 -16.04
CA GLU A 16 9.47 -4.33 -16.78
C GLU A 16 9.29 -3.72 -18.17
N GLU A 17 8.22 -4.10 -18.89
CA GLU A 17 7.88 -3.52 -20.19
C GLU A 17 7.64 -2.01 -20.10
N LEU A 18 6.82 -1.58 -19.13
CA LEU A 18 6.39 -0.18 -19.03
C LEU A 18 7.42 0.70 -18.34
N GLY A 19 8.14 0.17 -17.35
CA GLY A 19 8.96 0.95 -16.43
C GLY A 19 8.16 2.07 -15.74
N LYS A 20 8.87 3.05 -15.17
CA LYS A 20 8.24 4.21 -14.52
C LYS A 20 7.40 5.06 -15.50
N PRO A 21 7.91 5.46 -16.68
CA PRO A 21 7.17 6.34 -17.59
C PRO A 21 5.92 5.69 -18.17
N GLY A 22 5.99 4.40 -18.52
CA GLY A 22 4.83 3.66 -19.00
C GLY A 22 3.78 3.48 -17.90
N THR A 23 4.20 3.25 -16.66
CA THR A 23 3.27 3.17 -15.52
C THR A 23 2.59 4.52 -15.24
N GLU A 24 3.31 5.64 -15.40
CA GLU A 24 2.71 6.97 -15.30
C GLU A 24 1.67 7.24 -16.38
N ASN A 25 1.95 6.85 -17.62
CA ASN A 25 0.99 6.96 -18.72
C ASN A 25 -0.23 6.08 -18.46
N LEU A 26 -0.03 4.84 -18.02
CA LEU A 26 -1.13 3.93 -17.67
C LEU A 26 -2.00 4.50 -16.55
N ALA A 27 -1.38 5.06 -15.50
CA ALA A 27 -2.11 5.73 -14.40
C ALA A 27 -2.98 6.90 -14.91
N ARG A 28 -2.48 7.69 -15.87
CA ARG A 28 -3.27 8.77 -16.51
C ARG A 28 -4.45 8.22 -17.30
N THR A 29 -4.22 7.16 -18.09
CA THR A 29 -5.28 6.49 -18.86
C THR A 29 -6.36 5.93 -17.95
N TRP A 30 -5.97 5.19 -16.91
CA TRP A 30 -6.90 4.63 -15.94
C TRP A 30 -7.70 5.68 -15.18
N ARG A 31 -7.06 6.81 -14.82
CA ARG A 31 -7.79 7.96 -14.27
C ARG A 31 -8.90 8.43 -15.20
N GLN A 32 -8.59 8.64 -16.47
CA GLN A 32 -9.58 9.12 -17.46
C GLN A 32 -10.73 8.12 -17.63
N LEU A 33 -10.44 6.82 -17.67
CA LEU A 33 -11.45 5.78 -17.78
C LEU A 33 -12.36 5.71 -16.54
N LEU A 34 -11.78 5.79 -15.34
CA LEU A 34 -12.53 5.82 -14.09
C LEU A 34 -13.40 7.08 -13.98
N GLU A 35 -12.86 8.23 -14.36
CA GLU A 35 -13.59 9.50 -14.39
C GLU A 35 -14.76 9.46 -15.38
N ALA A 36 -14.55 8.89 -16.58
CA ALA A 36 -15.63 8.65 -17.55
C ALA A 36 -16.69 7.68 -17.03
N GLY A 37 -16.31 6.72 -16.17
CA GLY A 37 -17.22 5.84 -15.42
C GLY A 37 -17.87 6.49 -14.19
N GLY A 38 -17.69 7.79 -13.97
CA GLY A 38 -18.26 8.53 -12.85
C GLY A 38 -17.60 8.25 -11.50
N VAL A 39 -16.37 7.73 -11.48
CA VAL A 39 -15.58 7.51 -10.27
C VAL A 39 -14.65 8.69 -10.06
N ASN A 40 -14.83 9.40 -8.95
CA ASN A 40 -13.95 10.52 -8.61
C ASN A 40 -12.75 10.03 -7.78
N CYS A 41 -11.59 9.93 -8.42
CA CYS A 41 -10.36 9.52 -7.76
C CYS A 41 -9.14 10.27 -8.32
N GLN A 42 -8.09 10.35 -7.50
CA GLN A 42 -6.75 10.67 -7.99
C GLN A 42 -5.97 9.37 -8.22
N VAL A 43 -5.14 9.35 -9.24
CA VAL A 43 -4.36 8.17 -9.64
C VAL A 43 -2.91 8.59 -9.87
N TYR A 44 -1.98 7.90 -9.22
CA TYR A 44 -0.56 8.19 -9.26
C TYR A 44 0.25 6.91 -9.48
N SER A 45 1.24 6.95 -10.37
CA SER A 45 2.31 5.94 -10.37
C SER A 45 3.26 6.25 -9.21
N ILE A 46 3.47 5.29 -8.31
CA ILE A 46 4.43 5.46 -7.21
C ILE A 46 5.77 4.77 -7.51
N ASP A 47 5.73 3.62 -8.18
CA ASP A 47 6.90 2.86 -8.64
C ASP A 47 6.59 2.26 -10.03
N PRO A 48 7.60 1.76 -10.77
CA PRO A 48 7.32 0.91 -11.92
C PRO A 48 6.36 -0.23 -11.55
N GLY A 49 5.24 -0.34 -12.27
CA GLY A 49 4.23 -1.36 -12.03
C GLY A 49 3.36 -1.16 -10.79
N LYS A 50 3.46 -0.04 -10.07
CA LYS A 50 2.64 0.22 -8.87
C LYS A 50 1.90 1.55 -8.95
N ILE A 51 0.57 1.46 -8.85
CA ILE A 51 -0.34 2.60 -9.00
C ILE A 51 -1.15 2.78 -7.71
N LEU A 52 -1.14 3.99 -7.17
CA LEU A 52 -1.92 4.44 -6.02
C LEU A 52 -3.20 5.14 -6.52
N PHE A 53 -4.33 4.79 -5.93
CA PHE A 53 -5.60 5.48 -6.10
C PHE A 53 -6.04 6.09 -4.76
N THR A 54 -6.48 7.34 -4.79
CA THR A 54 -7.12 7.99 -3.64
C THR A 54 -8.52 8.44 -4.00
N THR A 55 -9.50 8.16 -3.14
CA THR A 55 -10.89 8.55 -3.32
C THR A 55 -11.54 8.88 -1.99
N SER A 56 -12.57 9.73 -2.01
CA SER A 56 -13.40 10.07 -0.85
C SER A 56 -14.89 9.75 -1.07
N GLY A 57 -15.26 9.30 -2.28
CA GLY A 57 -16.65 9.03 -2.63
C GLY A 57 -17.17 7.71 -2.05
N PRO A 58 -18.44 7.65 -1.62
CA PRO A 58 -19.04 6.43 -1.13
C PRO A 58 -19.15 5.39 -2.26
N GLY A 59 -18.60 4.19 -2.04
CA GLY A 59 -18.65 3.09 -3.01
C GLY A 59 -17.58 3.16 -4.12
N ASP A 60 -16.80 4.23 -4.20
CA ASP A 60 -15.76 4.40 -5.23
C ASP A 60 -14.68 3.33 -5.13
N VAL A 61 -14.30 2.91 -3.92
CA VAL A 61 -13.32 1.82 -3.72
C VAL A 61 -13.79 0.52 -4.38
N SER A 62 -15.08 0.17 -4.28
CA SER A 62 -15.61 -1.04 -4.93
C SER A 62 -15.52 -0.93 -6.44
N ARG A 63 -15.89 0.23 -7.01
CA ARG A 63 -15.81 0.48 -8.46
C ARG A 63 -14.38 0.47 -8.98
N ILE A 64 -13.45 1.06 -8.23
CA ILE A 64 -12.01 1.01 -8.54
C ILE A 64 -11.56 -0.44 -8.54
N LYS A 65 -11.89 -1.22 -7.50
CA LYS A 65 -11.54 -2.64 -7.44
C LYS A 65 -12.09 -3.40 -8.64
N GLU A 66 -13.36 -3.25 -8.98
CA GLU A 66 -13.99 -3.91 -10.13
C GLU A 66 -13.26 -3.58 -11.45
N PHE A 67 -12.95 -2.30 -11.67
CA PHE A 67 -12.18 -1.86 -12.83
C PHE A 67 -10.78 -2.48 -12.85
N ILE A 68 -10.06 -2.46 -11.73
CA ILE A 68 -8.68 -2.97 -11.67
C ILE A 68 -8.65 -4.49 -11.82
N MET A 69 -9.60 -5.22 -11.25
CA MET A 69 -9.69 -6.67 -11.37
C MET A 69 -10.11 -7.14 -12.77
N SER A 70 -10.58 -6.25 -13.65
CA SER A 70 -10.85 -6.57 -15.05
C SER A 70 -9.68 -6.31 -16.00
N GLN A 71 -8.54 -5.84 -15.50
CA GLN A 71 -7.36 -5.58 -16.32
C GLN A 71 -6.45 -6.81 -16.34
N ASP A 72 -6.14 -7.34 -17.53
CA ASP A 72 -5.31 -8.54 -17.71
C ASP A 72 -3.89 -8.40 -17.13
N ASP A 73 -3.37 -7.17 -17.12
CA ASP A 73 -2.01 -6.85 -16.70
C ASP A 73 -1.85 -6.67 -15.18
N VAL A 74 -2.90 -6.89 -14.39
CA VAL A 74 -2.88 -6.72 -12.93
C VAL A 74 -2.52 -8.03 -12.23
N ASP A 75 -1.55 -7.96 -11.31
CA ASP A 75 -1.23 -9.08 -10.44
C ASP A 75 -2.14 -9.09 -9.21
N TRP A 76 -2.26 -7.97 -8.50
CA TRP A 76 -3.20 -7.82 -7.38
C TRP A 76 -3.64 -6.38 -7.13
N PHE A 77 -4.76 -6.25 -6.43
CA PHE A 77 -5.28 -5.02 -5.85
C PHE A 77 -5.21 -5.09 -4.34
N GLU A 78 -4.82 -4.00 -3.68
CA GLU A 78 -4.69 -3.92 -2.23
C GLU A 78 -5.56 -2.80 -1.65
N TYR A 79 -6.38 -3.14 -0.66
CA TYR A 79 -7.19 -2.20 0.12
C TYR A 79 -7.26 -2.66 1.57
N ASN A 80 -7.05 -1.74 2.52
CA ASN A 80 -7.06 -2.04 3.96
C ASN A 80 -6.19 -3.25 4.34
N GLN A 81 -4.96 -3.31 3.81
CA GLN A 81 -4.00 -4.41 4.03
C GLN A 81 -4.48 -5.78 3.52
N GLN A 82 -5.60 -5.83 2.79
CA GLN A 82 -6.10 -7.04 2.16
C GLN A 82 -5.79 -7.00 0.67
N ARG A 83 -5.25 -8.11 0.16
CA ARG A 83 -4.99 -8.32 -1.27
C ARG A 83 -6.13 -9.09 -1.92
N PHE A 84 -6.42 -8.69 -3.15
CA PHE A 84 -7.40 -9.30 -4.04
C PHE A 84 -6.70 -9.62 -5.35
N PHE A 85 -6.93 -10.81 -5.87
CA PHE A 85 -6.25 -11.31 -7.07
C PHE A 85 -7.31 -11.59 -8.15
N PRO A 86 -7.02 -11.28 -9.43
CA PRO A 86 -7.90 -11.60 -10.55
C PRO A 86 -7.90 -13.11 -10.86
N ASP A 87 -8.82 -13.53 -11.74
CA ASP A 87 -8.92 -14.90 -12.29
C ASP A 87 -9.11 -16.03 -11.26
N GLY A 88 -9.72 -15.70 -10.12
CA GLY A 88 -9.92 -16.68 -9.04
C GLY A 88 -8.62 -17.10 -8.34
N ARG A 89 -7.50 -16.41 -8.60
CA ARG A 89 -6.24 -16.62 -7.89
C ARG A 89 -6.38 -16.25 -6.41
N ASN A 90 -5.53 -16.83 -5.58
CA ASN A 90 -5.44 -16.56 -4.15
C ASN A 90 -4.04 -16.06 -3.72
N ALA A 91 -3.13 -15.90 -4.69
CA ALA A 91 -1.74 -15.56 -4.48
C ALA A 91 -1.21 -14.76 -5.69
N PRO A 92 -0.13 -13.96 -5.49
CA PRO A 92 0.52 -13.25 -6.59
C PRO A 92 1.16 -14.22 -7.58
N LEU A 93 1.37 -13.78 -8.83
CA LEU A 93 2.04 -14.58 -9.87
C LEU A 93 3.54 -14.78 -9.59
N MET A 94 4.15 -13.81 -8.92
CA MET A 94 5.54 -13.86 -8.48
C MET A 94 5.59 -13.64 -6.98
N ASP A 95 6.43 -14.40 -6.27
CA ASP A 95 6.59 -14.21 -4.83
C ASP A 95 7.09 -12.80 -4.50
N ASN A 96 6.72 -12.27 -3.33
CA ASN A 96 7.11 -10.92 -2.94
C ASN A 96 8.63 -10.77 -2.79
N GLU A 97 9.33 -11.79 -2.29
CA GLU A 97 10.80 -11.74 -2.13
C GLU A 97 11.50 -11.85 -3.48
N GLU A 98 11.01 -12.71 -4.38
CA GLU A 98 11.50 -12.77 -5.76
C GLU A 98 11.32 -11.44 -6.49
N ARG A 99 10.14 -10.81 -6.36
CA ARG A 99 9.88 -9.49 -6.93
C ARG A 99 10.82 -8.43 -6.36
N LYS A 100 11.06 -8.43 -5.05
CA LYS A 100 12.01 -7.50 -4.41
C LYS A 100 13.43 -7.66 -4.95
N VAL A 101 13.91 -8.89 -5.08
CA VAL A 101 15.24 -9.18 -5.66
C VAL A 101 15.30 -8.63 -7.09
N ARG A 102 14.28 -8.89 -7.89
CA ARG A 102 14.21 -8.40 -9.27
C ARG A 102 14.19 -6.87 -9.36
N GLU A 103 13.42 -6.20 -8.50
CA GLU A 103 13.36 -4.74 -8.43
C GLU A 103 14.71 -4.12 -8.01
N LEU A 104 15.50 -4.80 -7.17
CA LEU A 104 16.87 -4.40 -6.82
C LEU A 104 17.82 -4.55 -8.01
N GLU A 105 17.76 -5.66 -8.74
CA GLU A 105 18.58 -5.88 -9.96
C GLU A 105 18.31 -4.82 -11.02
N LEU A 106 17.06 -4.38 -11.14
CA LEU A 106 16.62 -3.34 -12.07
C LEU A 106 16.92 -1.90 -11.56
N GLY A 107 17.43 -1.75 -10.33
CA GLY A 107 17.73 -0.46 -9.73
C GLY A 107 16.49 0.36 -9.36
N TRP A 108 15.33 -0.27 -9.20
CA TRP A 108 14.08 0.41 -8.80
C TRP A 108 13.96 0.56 -7.29
N ARG A 109 14.73 -0.19 -6.52
CA ARG A 109 14.84 -0.07 -5.08
C ARG A 109 16.28 0.13 -4.64
N GLU A 110 16.43 0.84 -3.54
CA GLU A 110 17.70 0.86 -2.82
C GLU A 110 17.82 -0.41 -1.96
N PRO A 111 19.01 -1.02 -1.87
CA PRO A 111 19.24 -2.12 -0.96
C PRO A 111 18.94 -1.67 0.47
N ALA A 112 18.22 -2.50 1.22
CA ALA A 112 17.90 -2.19 2.61
C ALA A 112 19.19 -1.85 3.38
N ALA A 113 19.24 -0.66 3.97
CA ALA A 113 20.37 -0.27 4.81
C ALA A 113 20.57 -1.34 5.89
N PRO A 114 21.81 -1.79 6.16
CA PRO A 114 22.05 -2.80 7.18
C PRO A 114 21.48 -2.32 8.51
N GLU A 115 20.62 -3.13 9.13
CA GLU A 115 19.97 -2.73 10.38
C GLU A 115 21.03 -2.35 11.42
N PRO A 116 20.87 -1.21 12.12
CA PRO A 116 21.80 -0.81 13.16
C PRO A 116 21.80 -1.87 14.27
N LYS A 117 22.89 -2.63 14.36
CA LYS A 117 23.11 -3.65 15.41
C LYS A 117 22.78 -3.06 16.79
N GLY A 118 21.72 -3.60 17.38
CA GLY A 118 21.16 -3.36 18.71
C GLY A 118 21.81 -2.30 19.61
N LYS A 119 21.10 -1.18 19.83
CA LYS A 119 21.28 -0.40 21.05
C LYS A 119 20.90 -1.27 22.25
N LYS A 120 21.90 -1.62 23.07
CA LYS A 120 21.73 -2.29 24.37
C LYS A 120 20.62 -1.59 25.17
N LYS A 121 19.60 -2.35 25.60
CA LYS A 121 18.50 -1.87 26.44
C LYS A 121 19.07 -1.22 27.71
N ALA A 122 18.75 0.05 27.94
CA ALA A 122 19.05 0.73 29.19
C ALA A 122 18.18 0.16 30.33
N PRO A 123 18.71 0.02 31.56
CA PRO A 123 17.97 -0.58 32.66
C PRO A 123 16.84 0.31 33.18
N GLU A 124 15.69 -0.32 33.41
CA GLU A 124 14.42 0.24 33.85
C GLU A 124 14.51 0.79 35.30
N LYS A 125 14.40 2.13 35.47
CA LYS A 125 14.29 2.76 36.79
C LYS A 125 12.90 2.50 37.38
N LYS A 126 12.83 1.61 38.38
CA LYS A 126 11.67 1.43 39.27
C LYS A 126 11.29 2.76 39.95
N LYS A 127 10.16 3.34 39.58
CA LYS A 127 9.45 4.38 40.36
C LYS A 127 8.24 3.74 41.04
N GLY A 128 8.33 3.52 42.34
CA GLY A 128 7.18 3.29 43.23
C GLY A 128 7.38 4.11 44.50
N LYS A 129 6.36 4.58 45.22
CA LYS A 129 4.91 4.55 45.05
C LYS A 129 4.38 5.58 46.06
N LYS A 130 3.76 6.66 45.59
CA LYS A 130 3.10 7.67 46.44
C LYS A 130 1.71 7.11 46.81
N ARG A 131 1.45 6.86 48.10
CA ARG A 131 0.13 6.54 48.69
C ARG A 131 -0.04 7.48 49.89
N ARG A 132 -1.01 8.42 49.82
CA ARG A 132 -2.36 8.41 50.46
C ARG A 132 -2.23 8.52 51.99
N GLN A 133 -2.80 9.51 52.67
CA GLN A 133 -4.26 9.71 52.84
C GLN A 133 -4.53 11.09 53.48
N GLY A 134 -5.53 11.81 52.96
CA GLY A 134 -6.32 12.77 53.73
C GLY A 134 -7.65 12.11 54.09
N LYS A 135 -8.11 12.33 55.32
CA LYS A 135 -9.48 12.12 55.78
C LYS A 135 -9.82 13.25 56.76
N GLU A 136 -10.77 14.09 56.38
CA GLU A 136 -11.53 15.01 57.24
C GLU A 136 -12.47 14.22 58.17
N GLY A 137 -12.78 14.83 59.32
CA GLY A 137 -14.06 14.67 60.00
C GLY A 137 -13.98 14.46 61.52
N GLU A 138 -13.86 15.54 62.30
CA GLU A 138 -14.44 15.61 63.65
C GLU A 138 -14.71 17.08 64.06
N LEU A 139 -15.94 17.28 64.55
CA LEU A 139 -16.55 18.44 65.22
C LEU A 139 -17.08 19.60 64.35
#